data_AF-A0A6A4F1M3-F1
#
_entry.id   AF-A0A6A4F1M3-F1
#
_cell.length_a   1.000
_cell.length_b   1.000
_cell.length_c   1.000
_cell.angle_alpha   90.00
_cell.angle_beta   90.00
_cell.angle_gamma   90.00
#
_symmetry.space_group_name_H-M   'P 1'
#
loop_
_entity.id
_entity.type
_entity.pdbx_description
1 polymer ?
#
loop_
_entity_poly.entity_id
_entity_poly.type
_entity_poly.pdbx_seq_one_letter_code
_entity_poly.pdbx_strand_id
1 'polypeptide(L)'
;MSESIRVQEAIVYVQESMRLSAHGAKNFHRLLLLFFLVDQGVMSDFFLLSTQDGFFGRIQSISLGYNLSGVMSMLFEMVETMNWMNEKSRCQVKRLLFNYETVLIGEFITSAVLQHYLTSLSRSQLKNTQPAAEVVSYYVMGLAGHLVLALGCLTIIVSTRAIGAIAFVWWRFGTFRVLAKTCSVDAALGARCKLMLLHGYILENGELYYRPRTLNALGILKAVEPDGRELFVHTTLHWISIPQDNFVVLGTVDGRRVEPTPERPCLGIVGLFDRELGGDVNSDGM
;
A
#
# COMPACT_ATOMS: atom_id res chain seq x y z
N MET A 1 12.27 28.96 1.39
CA MET A 1 12.18 28.76 -0.07
C MET A 1 11.14 27.68 -0.30
N SER A 2 10.05 27.97 -0.99
CA SER A 2 9.02 26.98 -1.34
C SER A 2 9.37 26.41 -2.71
N GLU A 3 9.81 25.15 -2.76
CA GLU A 3 10.01 24.46 -4.04
C GLU A 3 8.66 23.97 -4.57
N SER A 4 8.40 24.20 -5.87
CA SER A 4 7.18 23.75 -6.50
C SER A 4 7.20 22.24 -6.72
N ILE A 5 6.28 21.53 -6.06
CA ILE A 5 6.07 20.09 -6.22
C ILE A 5 5.08 19.84 -7.38
N ARG A 6 5.33 18.81 -8.21
CA ARG A 6 4.36 18.44 -9.27
C ARG A 6 3.08 17.86 -8.68
N VAL A 7 1.95 18.04 -9.35
CA VAL A 7 0.64 17.54 -8.88
C VAL A 7 0.67 16.04 -8.54
N GLN A 8 1.33 15.21 -9.35
CA GLN A 8 1.47 13.78 -9.08
C GLN A 8 2.23 13.49 -7.77
N GLU A 9 3.31 14.23 -7.51
CA GLU A 9 4.11 14.09 -6.29
C GLU A 9 3.34 14.62 -5.07
N ALA A 10 2.56 15.69 -5.24
CA ALA A 10 1.68 16.22 -4.20
C ALA A 10 0.57 15.23 -3.82
N ILE A 11 -0.02 14.54 -4.79
CA ILE A 11 -1.03 13.49 -4.53
C ILE A 11 -0.41 12.35 -3.72
N VAL A 12 0.80 11.90 -4.10
CA VAL A 12 1.52 10.85 -3.35
C VAL A 12 1.78 11.30 -1.91
N TYR A 13 2.31 12.52 -1.72
CA TYR A 13 2.58 13.07 -0.40
C TYR A 13 1.32 13.17 0.47
N VAL A 14 0.22 13.68 -0.08
CA VAL A 14 -1.07 13.81 0.61
C VAL A 14 -1.64 12.43 0.95
N GLN A 15 -1.55 11.46 0.04
CA GLN A 15 -2.05 10.11 0.27
C GLN A 15 -1.21 9.34 1.30
N GLU A 16 0.12 9.47 1.29
CA GLU A 16 0.97 8.93 2.35
C GLU A 16 0.70 9.63 3.70
N SER A 17 0.28 10.89 3.69
CA SER A 17 -0.12 11.64 4.89
C SER A 17 -1.51 11.26 5.42
N MET A 18 -2.44 10.86 4.56
CA MET A 18 -3.78 10.39 4.93
C MET A 18 -3.80 8.89 5.30
N ARG A 19 -2.92 8.48 6.22
CA ARG A 19 -2.86 7.07 6.63
C ARG A 19 -4.10 6.65 7.41
N LEU A 20 -4.71 5.53 7.02
CA LEU A 20 -5.76 4.89 7.83
C LEU A 20 -5.26 4.50 9.24
N SER A 21 -4.08 3.87 9.32
CA SER A 21 -3.39 3.58 10.58
C SER A 21 -2.22 4.54 10.78
N ALA A 22 -2.21 5.29 11.88
CA ALA A 22 -1.08 6.17 12.20
C ALA A 22 0.16 5.39 12.61
N HIS A 23 1.27 6.11 12.62
CA HIS A 23 2.52 5.63 13.17
C HIS A 23 2.33 5.24 14.64
N GLY A 24 2.89 4.07 15.03
CA GLY A 24 2.78 3.54 16.40
C GLY A 24 1.44 2.89 16.78
N ALA A 25 0.48 2.75 15.86
CA ALA A 25 -0.79 2.10 16.15
C ALA A 25 -0.61 0.61 16.51
N LYS A 26 -1.00 0.23 17.74
CA LYS A 26 -1.01 -1.18 18.19
C LYS A 26 -1.94 -2.05 17.33
N ASN A 27 -1.64 -3.35 17.25
CA ASN A 27 -2.48 -4.33 16.53
C ASN A 27 -3.95 -4.33 16.97
N PHE A 28 -4.26 -3.96 18.23
CA PHE A 28 -5.64 -3.79 18.68
C PHE A 28 -6.40 -2.67 17.94
N HIS A 29 -5.80 -1.47 17.82
CA HIS A 29 -6.38 -0.37 17.05
C HIS A 29 -6.56 -0.77 15.58
N ARG A 30 -5.62 -1.56 15.07
CA ARG A 30 -5.67 -2.06 13.70
C ARG A 30 -6.80 -3.05 13.48
N LEU A 31 -7.02 -3.95 14.44
CA LEU A 31 -8.15 -4.88 14.44
C LEU A 31 -9.48 -4.12 14.52
N LEU A 32 -9.57 -3.09 15.35
CA LEU A 32 -10.75 -2.23 15.46
C LEU A 32 -11.07 -1.54 14.12
N LEU A 33 -10.06 -0.96 13.45
CA LEU A 33 -10.24 -0.36 12.12
C LEU A 33 -10.70 -1.39 11.09
N LEU A 34 -10.09 -2.57 11.10
CA LEU A 34 -10.46 -3.65 10.19
C LEU A 34 -11.91 -4.10 10.42
N PHE A 35 -12.34 -4.18 11.68
CA PHE A 35 -13.72 -4.46 12.03
C PHE A 35 -14.67 -3.41 11.44
N PHE A 36 -14.39 -2.11 11.61
CA PHE A 36 -15.23 -1.05 11.01
C PHE A 36 -15.23 -1.09 9.48
N LEU A 37 -14.08 -1.33 8.84
CA LEU A 37 -13.97 -1.46 7.38
C LEU A 37 -14.81 -2.61 6.83
N VAL A 38 -14.82 -3.75 7.53
CA VAL A 38 -15.58 -4.93 7.12
C VAL A 38 -17.08 -4.76 7.42
N ASP A 39 -17.43 -4.42 8.66
CA ASP A 39 -18.81 -4.39 9.14
C ASP A 39 -19.59 -3.18 8.62
N GLN A 40 -18.99 -1.99 8.62
CA GLN A 40 -19.66 -0.77 8.15
C GLN A 40 -19.41 -0.48 6.66
N GLY A 41 -18.22 -0.78 6.15
CA GLY A 41 -17.88 -0.53 4.75
C GLY A 41 -18.36 -1.65 3.84
N VAL A 42 -17.63 -2.77 3.86
CA VAL A 42 -17.82 -3.89 2.92
C VAL A 42 -19.23 -4.49 3.00
N MET A 43 -19.75 -4.75 4.19
CA MET A 43 -21.09 -5.34 4.35
C MET A 43 -22.20 -4.38 3.91
N SER A 44 -22.06 -3.08 4.18
CA SER A 44 -23.00 -2.06 3.71
C SER A 44 -23.02 -1.98 2.18
N ASP A 45 -21.83 -2.00 1.56
CA ASP A 45 -21.71 -2.03 0.11
C ASP A 45 -22.36 -3.28 -0.49
N PHE A 46 -22.19 -4.46 0.11
CA PHE A 46 -22.86 -5.68 -0.33
C PHE A 46 -24.38 -5.60 -0.22
N PHE A 47 -24.89 -5.05 0.88
CA PHE A 47 -26.32 -4.84 1.05
C PHE A 47 -26.89 -3.89 -0.01
N LEU A 48 -26.21 -2.78 -0.27
CA LEU A 48 -26.62 -1.80 -1.28
C LEU A 48 -26.51 -2.36 -2.70
N LEU A 49 -25.47 -3.15 -3.00
CA LEU A 49 -25.34 -3.85 -4.29
C LEU A 49 -26.43 -4.90 -4.52
N SER A 50 -26.95 -5.51 -3.46
CA SER A 50 -28.07 -6.46 -3.55
C SER A 50 -29.41 -5.77 -3.84
N THR A 51 -29.54 -4.49 -3.46
CA THR A 51 -30.79 -3.73 -3.54
C THR A 51 -30.84 -2.74 -4.71
N GLN A 52 -29.69 -2.40 -5.31
CA GLN A 52 -29.58 -1.38 -6.35
C GLN A 52 -29.12 -1.97 -7.68
N ASP A 53 -29.96 -1.81 -8.71
CA ASP A 53 -29.61 -2.11 -10.10
C ASP A 53 -29.21 -0.85 -10.89
N GLY A 54 -28.46 -1.04 -11.98
CA GLY A 54 -28.16 0.02 -12.94
C GLY A 54 -26.99 0.93 -12.52
N PHE A 55 -27.16 2.26 -12.63
CA PHE A 55 -26.08 3.23 -12.44
C PHE A 55 -25.60 3.32 -10.99
N PHE A 56 -26.52 3.28 -10.02
CA PHE A 56 -26.18 3.32 -8.59
C PHE A 56 -25.37 2.08 -8.16
N GLY A 57 -25.72 0.89 -8.67
CA GLY A 57 -24.93 -0.32 -8.44
C GLY A 57 -23.48 -0.20 -8.94
N ARG A 58 -23.25 0.51 -10.06
CA ARG A 58 -21.88 0.77 -10.54
C ARG A 58 -21.11 1.65 -9.58
N ILE A 59 -21.70 2.72 -9.07
CA ILE A 59 -21.06 3.58 -8.06
C ILE A 59 -20.76 2.76 -6.80
N GLN A 60 -21.69 1.92 -6.36
CA GLN A 60 -21.49 1.08 -5.19
C GLN A 60 -20.35 0.07 -5.38
N SER A 61 -20.17 -0.46 -6.59
CA SER A 61 -19.03 -1.35 -6.90
C SER A 61 -17.67 -0.65 -6.77
N ILE A 62 -17.61 0.66 -7.03
CA ILE A 62 -16.41 1.47 -6.81
C ILE A 62 -16.13 1.60 -5.31
N SER A 63 -17.17 1.93 -4.52
CA SER A 63 -17.10 1.99 -3.06
C SER A 63 -16.61 0.67 -2.46
N LEU A 64 -17.18 -0.45 -2.91
CA LEU A 64 -16.80 -1.80 -2.49
C LEU A 64 -15.32 -2.10 -2.81
N GLY A 65 -14.87 -1.74 -4.01
CA GLY A 65 -13.47 -1.90 -4.40
C GLY A 65 -12.51 -1.10 -3.50
N TYR A 66 -12.88 0.12 -3.15
CA TYR A 66 -12.11 0.98 -2.25
C TYR A 66 -12.06 0.42 -0.81
N ASN A 67 -13.20 -0.02 -0.27
CA ASN A 67 -13.25 -0.62 1.07
C ASN A 67 -12.45 -1.93 1.13
N LEU A 68 -12.53 -2.78 0.11
CA LEU A 68 -11.71 -4.01 0.03
C LEU A 68 -10.21 -3.70 -0.13
N SER A 69 -9.85 -2.67 -0.89
CA SER A 69 -8.48 -2.16 -0.99
C SER A 69 -7.95 -1.72 0.39
N GLY A 70 -8.80 -1.02 1.16
CA GLY A 70 -8.52 -0.66 2.55
C GLY A 70 -8.30 -1.87 3.46
N VAL A 71 -9.18 -2.88 3.39
CA VAL A 71 -9.04 -4.14 4.14
C VAL A 71 -7.72 -4.83 3.78
N MET A 72 -7.39 -4.92 2.48
CA MET A 72 -6.14 -5.54 2.01
C MET A 72 -4.90 -4.82 2.54
N SER A 73 -4.87 -3.48 2.48
CA SER A 73 -3.78 -2.67 3.04
C SER A 73 -3.64 -2.89 4.54
N MET A 74 -4.76 -2.94 5.26
CA MET A 74 -4.77 -3.11 6.71
C MET A 74 -4.26 -4.48 7.15
N LEU A 75 -4.70 -5.54 6.46
CA LEU A 75 -4.21 -6.90 6.69
C LEU A 75 -2.71 -7.00 6.41
N PHE A 76 -2.26 -6.43 5.30
CA PHE A 76 -0.84 -6.43 4.93
C PHE A 76 0.01 -5.68 5.96
N GLU A 77 -0.43 -4.52 6.43
CA GLU A 77 0.25 -3.77 7.50
C GLU A 77 0.37 -4.58 8.80
N MET A 78 -0.67 -5.35 9.16
CA MET A 78 -0.62 -6.23 10.33
C MET A 78 0.41 -7.34 10.14
N VAL A 79 0.40 -8.03 8.99
CA VAL A 79 1.38 -9.07 8.66
C VAL A 79 2.81 -8.52 8.66
N GLU A 80 3.04 -7.32 8.12
CA GLU A 80 4.33 -6.65 8.18
C GLU A 80 4.79 -6.39 9.62
N THR A 81 3.92 -5.85 10.47
CA THR A 81 4.29 -5.57 11.87
C THR A 81 4.48 -6.80 12.74
N MET A 82 3.91 -7.94 12.35
CA MET A 82 4.14 -9.22 13.02
C MET A 82 5.44 -9.90 12.56
N ASN A 83 6.21 -9.28 11.65
CA ASN A 83 7.43 -9.84 11.05
C ASN A 83 7.23 -11.23 10.43
N TRP A 84 6.04 -11.51 9.90
CA TRP A 84 5.70 -12.81 9.30
C TRP A 84 6.22 -12.97 7.86
N MET A 85 6.78 -11.92 7.27
CA MET A 85 7.33 -11.94 5.92
C MET A 85 8.81 -11.57 5.92
N ASN A 86 9.58 -12.28 5.11
CA ASN A 86 10.95 -11.88 4.82
C ASN A 86 10.94 -10.57 4.01
N GLU A 87 12.00 -9.79 4.11
CA GLU A 87 12.13 -8.48 3.48
C GLU A 87 12.01 -8.53 1.96
N LYS A 88 12.60 -9.55 1.32
CA LYS A 88 12.50 -9.73 -0.13
C LYS A 88 11.05 -9.95 -0.58
N SER A 89 10.31 -10.82 0.11
CA SER A 89 8.88 -11.07 -0.17
C SER A 89 8.03 -9.83 0.11
N ARG A 90 8.34 -9.10 1.18
CA ARG A 90 7.66 -7.88 1.59
C ARG A 90 7.78 -6.80 0.50
N CYS A 91 8.98 -6.53 0.02
CA CYS A 91 9.23 -5.57 -1.06
C CYS A 91 8.58 -6.00 -2.38
N GLN A 92 8.65 -7.30 -2.72
CA GLN A 92 8.02 -7.84 -3.92
C GLN A 92 6.49 -7.65 -3.89
N VAL A 93 5.85 -8.00 -2.77
CA VAL A 93 4.40 -7.83 -2.60
C VAL A 93 4.00 -6.36 -2.65
N LYS A 94 4.76 -5.47 -1.99
CA LYS A 94 4.51 -4.02 -2.07
C LYS A 94 4.56 -3.52 -3.51
N ARG A 95 5.61 -3.84 -4.25
CA ARG A 95 5.73 -3.39 -5.65
C ARG A 95 4.65 -3.99 -6.56
N LEU A 96 4.19 -5.20 -6.30
CA LEU A 96 3.19 -5.88 -7.12
C LEU A 96 1.75 -5.41 -6.82
N LEU A 97 1.38 -5.28 -5.54
CA LEU A 97 -0.01 -5.05 -5.11
C LEU A 97 -0.27 -3.65 -4.53
N PHE A 98 0.77 -2.97 -4.08
CA PHE A 98 0.71 -1.70 -3.37
C PHE A 98 1.60 -0.66 -4.05
N ASN A 99 1.25 -0.30 -5.29
CA ASN A 99 1.92 0.76 -6.02
C ASN A 99 0.93 1.83 -6.52
N TYR A 100 1.38 3.08 -6.55
CA TYR A 100 0.53 4.22 -6.88
C TYR A 100 -0.05 4.16 -8.30
N GLU A 101 0.73 3.66 -9.26
CA GLU A 101 0.36 3.60 -10.66
C GLU A 101 -0.80 2.64 -10.91
N THR A 102 -0.83 1.51 -10.21
CA THR A 102 -1.86 0.48 -10.39
C THR A 102 -2.97 0.54 -9.36
N VAL A 103 -2.80 1.25 -8.24
CA VAL A 103 -3.88 1.45 -7.27
C VAL A 103 -5.01 2.26 -7.90
N LEU A 104 -4.73 3.42 -8.49
CA LEU A 104 -5.79 4.28 -9.07
C LEU A 104 -6.41 3.66 -10.34
N ILE A 105 -5.59 3.20 -11.27
CA ILE A 105 -6.07 2.58 -12.52
C ILE A 105 -6.71 1.22 -12.23
N GLY A 106 -6.10 0.45 -11.33
CA GLY A 106 -6.59 -0.85 -10.92
C GLY A 106 -7.90 -0.76 -10.17
N GLU A 107 -8.17 0.28 -9.38
CA GLU A 107 -9.49 0.48 -8.75
C GLU A 107 -10.59 0.70 -9.79
N PHE A 108 -10.32 1.46 -10.85
CA PHE A 108 -11.28 1.67 -11.94
C PHE A 108 -11.55 0.37 -12.73
N ILE A 109 -10.50 -0.35 -13.12
CA ILE A 109 -10.63 -1.63 -13.83
C ILE A 109 -11.30 -2.67 -12.93
N THR A 110 -10.92 -2.70 -11.65
CA THR A 110 -11.51 -3.63 -10.69
C THR A 110 -12.98 -3.33 -10.49
N SER A 111 -13.43 -2.09 -10.37
CA SER A 111 -14.87 -1.78 -10.29
C SER A 111 -15.64 -2.34 -11.50
N ALA A 112 -15.11 -2.19 -12.72
CA ALA A 112 -15.77 -2.72 -13.91
C ALA A 112 -15.83 -4.26 -13.91
N VAL A 113 -14.73 -4.93 -13.56
CA VAL A 113 -14.66 -6.41 -13.48
C VAL A 113 -15.52 -6.94 -12.33
N LEU A 114 -15.50 -6.25 -11.19
CA LEU A 114 -16.28 -6.56 -10.00
C LEU A 114 -17.77 -6.45 -10.27
N GLN A 115 -18.20 -5.39 -10.96
CA GLN A 115 -19.57 -5.25 -11.41
C GLN A 115 -20.00 -6.42 -12.31
N HIS A 116 -19.15 -6.80 -13.27
CA HIS A 116 -19.43 -7.93 -14.16
C HIS A 116 -19.54 -9.25 -13.38
N TYR A 117 -18.60 -9.50 -12.47
CA TYR A 117 -18.58 -10.66 -11.60
C TYR A 117 -19.85 -10.74 -10.74
N LEU A 118 -20.22 -9.66 -10.04
CA LEU A 118 -21.42 -9.61 -9.20
C LEU A 118 -22.71 -9.79 -10.00
N THR A 119 -22.80 -9.16 -11.18
CA THR A 119 -23.96 -9.32 -12.08
C THR A 119 -24.06 -10.75 -12.62
N SER A 120 -22.94 -11.39 -12.89
CA SER A 120 -22.90 -12.80 -13.30
C SER A 120 -23.31 -13.72 -12.15
N LEU A 121 -22.86 -13.42 -10.94
CA LEU A 121 -23.14 -14.22 -9.75
C LEU A 121 -24.61 -14.10 -9.31
N SER A 122 -25.20 -12.91 -9.40
CA SER A 122 -26.62 -12.69 -9.13
C SER A 122 -27.54 -13.37 -10.16
N ARG A 123 -27.09 -13.52 -11.41
CA ARG A 123 -27.78 -14.29 -12.46
C ARG A 123 -27.55 -15.80 -12.35
N SER A 124 -26.50 -16.23 -11.68
CA SER A 124 -26.17 -17.65 -11.50
C SER A 124 -27.12 -18.35 -10.53
N GLN A 125 -27.19 -19.68 -10.62
CA GLN A 125 -28.05 -20.56 -9.79
C GLN A 125 -27.64 -20.63 -8.30
N LEU A 126 -26.82 -19.70 -7.79
CA LEU A 126 -26.52 -19.58 -6.35
C LEU A 126 -27.77 -19.26 -5.49
N LYS A 127 -28.89 -18.89 -6.13
CA LYS A 127 -30.22 -18.79 -5.49
C LYS A 127 -30.78 -20.14 -5.02
N ASN A 128 -30.28 -21.28 -5.53
CA ASN A 128 -30.75 -22.62 -5.18
C ASN A 128 -30.00 -23.24 -3.98
N THR A 129 -29.57 -22.44 -3.01
CA THR A 129 -29.00 -22.91 -1.74
C THR A 129 -30.05 -23.15 -0.65
N GLN A 130 -31.34 -22.98 -0.98
CA GLN A 130 -32.49 -23.21 -0.09
C GLN A 130 -32.46 -24.57 0.64
N PRO A 131 -32.17 -25.72 -0.02
CA PRO A 131 -32.10 -27.01 0.69
C PRO A 131 -30.86 -27.16 1.59
N ALA A 132 -29.78 -26.40 1.33
CA ALA A 132 -28.58 -26.42 2.18
C ALA A 132 -28.72 -25.48 3.40
N ALA A 133 -29.48 -24.39 3.26
CA ALA A 133 -29.75 -23.42 4.33
C ALA A 133 -30.66 -23.98 5.43
N GLU A 134 -31.62 -24.85 5.07
CA GLU A 134 -32.51 -25.54 6.03
C GLU A 134 -31.75 -26.52 6.95
N VAL A 135 -30.62 -27.07 6.49
CA VAL A 135 -29.86 -28.11 7.21
C VAL A 135 -28.86 -27.54 8.22
N VAL A 136 -28.28 -26.36 7.96
CA VAL A 136 -27.16 -25.81 8.76
C VAL A 136 -27.54 -24.56 9.56
N SER A 137 -28.49 -23.74 9.06
CA SER A 137 -28.94 -22.42 9.54
C SER A 137 -28.72 -21.32 8.49
N TYR A 138 -29.77 -20.53 8.26
CA TYR A 138 -29.75 -19.39 7.34
C TYR A 138 -28.64 -18.37 7.63
N TYR A 139 -28.27 -18.18 8.90
CA TYR A 139 -27.21 -17.23 9.29
C TYR A 139 -25.81 -17.72 8.89
N VAL A 140 -25.53 -19.02 9.08
CA VAL A 140 -24.23 -19.61 8.74
C VAL A 140 -24.05 -19.67 7.22
N MET A 141 -25.10 -20.05 6.50
CA MET A 141 -25.09 -20.09 5.04
C MET A 141 -24.96 -18.69 4.44
N GLY A 142 -25.63 -17.69 5.04
CA GLY A 142 -25.46 -16.29 4.68
C GLY A 142 -24.02 -15.81 4.89
N LEU A 143 -23.43 -16.07 6.05
CA LEU A 143 -22.04 -15.69 6.35
C LEU A 143 -21.04 -16.33 5.39
N ALA A 144 -21.20 -17.64 5.12
CA ALA A 144 -20.35 -18.35 4.16
C ALA A 144 -20.48 -17.77 2.74
N GLY A 145 -21.70 -17.40 2.32
CA GLY A 145 -21.93 -16.73 1.04
C GLY A 145 -21.21 -15.38 0.92
N HIS A 146 -21.30 -14.54 1.96
CA HIS A 146 -20.58 -13.25 2.00
C HIS A 146 -19.06 -13.45 2.00
N LEU A 147 -18.55 -14.46 2.72
CA LEU A 147 -17.12 -14.76 2.73
C LEU A 147 -16.61 -15.18 1.36
N VAL A 148 -17.32 -16.10 0.68
CA VAL A 148 -16.96 -16.53 -0.69
C VAL A 148 -16.99 -15.35 -1.66
N LEU A 149 -18.00 -14.50 -1.54
CA LEU A 149 -18.14 -13.33 -2.39
C LEU A 149 -17.02 -12.33 -2.13
N ALA A 150 -16.73 -12.00 -0.87
CA ALA A 150 -15.61 -11.12 -0.48
C ALA A 150 -14.24 -11.67 -0.95
N LEU A 151 -13.99 -12.97 -0.81
CA LEU A 151 -12.78 -13.63 -1.29
C LEU A 151 -12.65 -13.58 -2.82
N GLY A 152 -13.76 -13.77 -3.54
CA GLY A 152 -13.82 -13.59 -4.99
C GLY A 152 -13.44 -12.16 -5.40
N CYS A 153 -14.06 -11.17 -4.75
CA CYS A 153 -13.76 -9.76 -4.99
C CYS A 153 -12.28 -9.42 -4.70
N LEU A 154 -11.73 -9.93 -3.60
CA LEU A 154 -10.32 -9.76 -3.23
C LEU A 154 -9.39 -10.38 -4.27
N THR A 155 -9.74 -11.57 -4.78
CA THR A 155 -8.95 -12.27 -5.81
C THR A 155 -8.91 -11.46 -7.10
N ILE A 156 -10.02 -10.84 -7.49
CA ILE A 156 -10.09 -9.93 -8.65
C ILE A 156 -9.16 -8.73 -8.43
N ILE A 157 -9.24 -8.05 -7.29
CA ILE A 157 -8.40 -6.90 -6.95
C ILE A 157 -6.91 -7.26 -7.00
N VAL A 158 -6.53 -8.37 -6.37
CA VAL A 158 -5.13 -8.83 -6.35
C VAL A 158 -4.65 -9.14 -7.76
N SER A 159 -5.47 -9.83 -8.56
CA SER A 159 -5.12 -10.21 -9.93
C SER A 159 -4.98 -9.00 -10.85
N THR A 160 -5.94 -8.06 -10.82
CA THR A 160 -5.90 -6.85 -11.66
C THR A 160 -4.69 -5.98 -11.32
N ARG A 161 -4.38 -5.79 -10.04
CA ARG A 161 -3.20 -5.04 -9.59
C ARG A 161 -1.89 -5.71 -9.99
N ALA A 162 -1.78 -7.03 -9.78
CA ALA A 162 -0.60 -7.77 -10.16
C ALA A 162 -0.34 -7.69 -11.68
N ILE A 163 -1.37 -7.90 -12.50
CA ILE A 163 -1.27 -7.80 -13.96
C ILE A 163 -0.88 -6.37 -14.37
N GLY A 164 -1.51 -5.35 -13.78
CA GLY A 164 -1.19 -3.96 -14.05
C GLY A 164 0.26 -3.61 -13.71
N ALA A 165 0.77 -4.09 -12.57
CA ALA A 165 2.14 -3.84 -12.14
C ALA A 165 3.16 -4.54 -13.05
N ILE A 166 2.90 -5.79 -13.41
CA ILE A 166 3.72 -6.57 -14.35
C ILE A 166 3.76 -5.87 -15.71
N ALA A 167 2.61 -5.48 -16.25
CA ALA A 167 2.52 -4.77 -17.52
C ALA A 167 3.26 -3.42 -17.49
N PHE A 168 3.11 -2.66 -16.41
CA PHE A 168 3.80 -1.38 -16.21
C PHE A 168 5.32 -1.57 -16.15
N VAL A 169 5.80 -2.51 -15.34
CA VAL A 169 7.23 -2.80 -15.20
C VAL A 169 7.83 -3.26 -16.52
N TRP A 170 7.12 -4.14 -17.23
CA TRP A 170 7.52 -4.58 -18.57
C TRP A 170 7.62 -3.41 -19.55
N TRP A 171 6.58 -2.58 -19.63
CA TRP A 171 6.54 -1.43 -20.52
C TRP A 171 7.65 -0.41 -20.24
N ARG A 172 7.93 -0.16 -18.95
CA ARG A 172 8.82 0.92 -18.52
C ARG A 172 10.30 0.52 -18.46
N PHE A 173 10.58 -0.70 -18.01
CA PHE A 173 11.94 -1.16 -17.73
C PHE A 173 12.38 -2.31 -18.64
N GLY A 174 11.46 -2.94 -19.39
CA GLY A 174 11.76 -4.11 -20.24
C GLY A 174 12.22 -5.34 -19.47
N THR A 175 12.16 -5.33 -18.14
CA THR A 175 12.64 -6.41 -17.28
C THR A 175 11.85 -6.49 -15.97
N PHE A 176 11.60 -7.71 -15.51
CA PHE A 176 10.94 -7.96 -14.23
C PHE A 176 11.89 -7.91 -13.01
N ARG A 177 13.18 -7.63 -13.23
CA ARG A 177 14.17 -7.52 -12.14
C ARG A 177 13.79 -6.48 -11.09
N VAL A 178 13.08 -5.43 -11.50
CA VAL A 178 12.55 -4.38 -10.61
C VAL A 178 11.57 -4.93 -9.58
N LEU A 179 10.90 -6.07 -9.82
CA LEU A 179 10.00 -6.67 -8.82
C LEU A 179 10.74 -7.54 -7.80
N ALA A 180 11.90 -8.09 -8.17
CA ALA A 180 12.61 -9.09 -7.36
C ALA A 180 13.82 -8.55 -6.58
N LYS A 181 14.37 -7.39 -6.98
CA LYS A 181 15.58 -6.80 -6.38
C LYS A 181 15.27 -6.02 -5.11
N THR A 182 16.12 -6.13 -4.09
CA THR A 182 16.07 -5.31 -2.89
C THR A 182 16.62 -3.90 -3.15
N CYS A 183 16.16 -2.93 -2.37
CA CYS A 183 16.64 -1.54 -2.39
C CYS A 183 16.82 -1.10 -0.94
N SER A 184 17.97 -0.51 -0.60
CA SER A 184 18.28 -0.05 0.76
C SER A 184 17.25 0.96 1.30
N VAL A 185 16.65 1.78 0.44
CA VAL A 185 15.60 2.73 0.82
C VAL A 185 14.31 1.99 1.24
N ASP A 186 13.94 0.91 0.54
CA ASP A 186 12.75 0.11 0.88
C ASP A 186 12.97 -0.68 2.18
N ALA A 187 14.22 -1.06 2.45
CA ALA A 187 14.66 -1.65 3.71
C ALA A 187 14.47 -0.66 4.87
N ALA A 188 15.03 0.54 4.73
CA ALA A 188 14.97 1.60 5.74
C ALA A 188 13.53 2.09 5.99
N LEU A 189 12.72 2.25 4.95
CA LEU A 189 11.30 2.59 5.07
C LEU A 189 10.52 1.48 5.79
N GLY A 190 10.82 0.21 5.53
CA GLY A 190 10.18 -0.90 6.24
C GLY A 190 8.65 -0.89 6.07
N ALA A 191 7.93 -1.15 7.15
CA ALA A 191 6.46 -1.09 7.20
C ALA A 191 5.92 0.36 7.16
N ARG A 192 6.80 1.37 7.14
CA ARG A 192 6.44 2.79 7.25
C ARG A 192 6.12 3.43 5.92
N CYS A 193 6.12 2.72 4.80
CA CYS A 193 5.64 3.22 3.51
C CYS A 193 4.55 2.27 3.02
N LYS A 194 3.35 2.80 2.74
CA LYS A 194 2.21 1.95 2.36
C LYS A 194 2.27 1.58 0.89
N LEU A 195 2.56 2.57 0.05
CA LEU A 195 2.52 2.44 -1.40
C LEU A 195 3.87 2.83 -2.00
N MET A 196 4.34 1.99 -2.92
CA MET A 196 5.58 2.25 -3.66
C MET A 196 5.29 3.01 -4.96
N LEU A 197 6.16 3.95 -5.33
CA LEU A 197 6.06 4.65 -6.62
C LEU A 197 6.94 3.95 -7.66
N LEU A 198 6.36 3.07 -8.48
CA LEU A 198 7.12 2.25 -9.43
C LEU A 198 7.87 3.09 -10.48
N HIS A 199 7.27 4.19 -10.94
CA HIS A 199 7.92 5.11 -11.88
C HIS A 199 9.14 5.82 -11.29
N GLY A 200 9.21 5.91 -9.96
CA GLY A 200 10.27 6.61 -9.25
C GLY A 200 11.60 5.89 -9.20
N TYR A 201 11.61 4.59 -9.53
CA TYR A 201 12.83 3.80 -9.57
C TYR A 201 13.67 4.05 -10.82
N ILE A 202 14.98 3.97 -10.63
CA ILE A 202 16.01 3.89 -11.66
C ILE A 202 16.70 2.53 -11.48
N LEU A 203 16.85 1.80 -12.58
CA LEU A 203 17.64 0.57 -12.62
C LEU A 203 18.99 0.92 -13.25
N GLU A 204 20.03 0.98 -12.43
CA GLU A 204 21.40 1.29 -12.84
C GLU A 204 22.31 0.13 -12.46
N ASN A 205 23.08 -0.41 -13.40
CA ASN A 205 24.00 -1.54 -13.18
C ASN A 205 23.39 -2.78 -12.49
N GLY A 206 22.06 -2.97 -12.63
CA GLY A 206 21.34 -4.09 -12.00
C GLY A 206 20.92 -3.86 -10.54
N GLU A 207 21.12 -2.65 -10.03
CA GLU A 207 20.68 -2.18 -8.73
C GLU A 207 19.56 -1.14 -8.86
N LEU A 208 18.75 -1.02 -7.81
CA LEU A 208 17.59 -0.12 -7.77
C LEU A 208 17.90 1.13 -6.95
N TYR A 209 17.61 2.28 -7.54
CA TYR A 209 17.76 3.59 -6.94
C TYR A 209 16.46 4.38 -7.05
N TYR A 210 16.20 5.29 -6.12
CA TYR A 210 15.11 6.24 -6.17
C TYR A 210 15.59 7.59 -6.66
N ARG A 211 14.77 8.23 -7.50
CA ARG A 211 14.97 9.64 -7.87
C ARG A 211 14.78 10.56 -6.66
N PRO A 212 15.55 11.66 -6.56
CA PRO A 212 15.38 12.66 -5.50
C PRO A 212 13.93 13.14 -5.35
N ARG A 213 13.27 13.43 -6.47
CA ARG A 213 11.87 13.88 -6.47
C ARG A 213 10.90 12.84 -5.91
N THR A 214 11.17 11.56 -6.15
CA THR A 214 10.35 10.48 -5.58
C THR A 214 10.58 10.36 -4.08
N LEU A 215 11.81 10.50 -3.61
CA LEU A 215 12.09 10.53 -2.17
C LEU A 215 11.30 11.65 -1.50
N ASN A 216 11.32 12.85 -2.08
CA ASN A 216 10.56 13.99 -1.57
C ASN A 216 9.05 13.73 -1.58
N ALA A 217 8.52 13.11 -2.65
CA ALA A 217 7.10 12.75 -2.74
C ALA A 217 6.67 11.74 -1.67
N LEU A 218 7.55 10.82 -1.30
CA LEU A 218 7.35 9.84 -0.22
C LEU A 218 7.52 10.46 1.18
N GLY A 219 7.79 11.77 1.29
CA GLY A 219 8.03 12.44 2.56
C GLY A 219 9.39 12.10 3.19
N ILE A 220 10.34 11.65 2.38
CA ILE A 220 11.72 11.38 2.79
C ILE A 220 12.53 12.66 2.70
N LEU A 221 13.26 12.95 3.77
CA LEU A 221 14.05 14.15 3.94
C LEU A 221 15.46 13.78 4.41
N LYS A 222 16.38 14.71 4.19
CA LYS A 222 17.75 14.65 4.68
C LYS A 222 17.85 15.46 5.96
N ALA A 223 18.55 14.95 6.98
CA ALA A 223 19.06 15.80 8.05
C ALA A 223 20.58 15.65 8.13
N VAL A 224 21.26 16.71 8.53
CA VAL A 224 22.73 16.68 8.74
C VAL A 224 22.99 16.91 10.21
N GLU A 225 23.69 15.97 10.83
CA GLU A 225 24.13 16.11 12.21
C GLU A 225 25.38 17.01 12.32
N PRO A 226 25.68 17.55 13.52
CA PRO A 226 26.85 18.41 13.73
C PRO A 226 28.19 17.77 13.35
N ASP A 227 28.24 16.44 13.29
CA ASP A 227 29.39 15.63 12.89
C ASP A 227 29.51 15.44 11.37
N GLY A 228 28.60 16.03 10.58
CA GLY A 228 28.57 15.93 9.13
C GLY A 228 27.92 14.66 8.59
N ARG A 229 27.40 13.78 9.44
CA ARG A 229 26.69 12.58 8.98
C ARG A 229 25.32 12.93 8.42
N GLU A 230 25.01 12.34 7.28
CA GLU A 230 23.71 12.48 6.65
C GLU A 230 22.74 11.42 7.17
N LEU A 231 21.56 11.87 7.56
CA LEU A 231 20.51 11.05 8.13
C LEU A 231 19.33 10.97 7.17
N PHE A 232 18.75 9.77 7.12
CA PHE A 232 17.54 9.46 6.39
C PHE A 232 16.34 9.69 7.30
N VAL A 233 15.58 10.75 7.03
CA VAL A 233 14.48 11.24 7.87
C VAL A 233 13.15 11.04 7.17
N HIS A 234 12.11 10.71 7.93
CA HIS A 234 10.76 10.52 7.43
C HIS A 234 9.75 11.21 8.34
N THR A 235 8.72 11.81 7.74
CA THR A 235 7.62 12.46 8.46
C THR A 235 6.64 11.41 9.01
N THR A 236 6.33 11.47 10.30
CA THR A 236 5.37 10.55 10.95
C THR A 236 4.14 11.32 11.44
N LEU A 237 2.96 10.70 11.26
CA LEU A 237 1.69 11.19 11.81
C LEU A 237 1.23 10.26 12.94
N HIS A 238 0.71 10.85 14.01
CA HIS A 238 0.19 10.17 15.20
C HIS A 238 -1.33 10.38 15.30
N TRP A 239 -2.08 9.45 15.91
CA TRP A 239 -3.55 9.51 15.97
C TRP A 239 -4.11 10.63 16.86
N ILE A 240 -3.46 10.92 17.98
CA ILE A 240 -4.06 11.70 19.08
C ILE A 240 -3.20 12.93 19.42
N SER A 241 -1.93 12.94 18.99
CA SER A 241 -1.04 14.08 19.17
C SER A 241 -0.80 14.78 17.84
N ILE A 242 -0.72 16.12 17.90
CA ILE A 242 -0.03 16.93 16.91
C ILE A 242 1.41 17.01 17.42
N PRO A 243 2.36 16.22 16.91
CA PRO A 243 3.71 16.24 17.43
C PRO A 243 4.37 17.58 17.07
N GLN A 244 5.12 18.16 18.03
CA GLN A 244 5.95 19.34 17.77
C GLN A 244 7.13 18.98 16.86
N ASP A 245 7.60 17.71 16.91
CA ASP A 245 8.66 17.15 16.09
C ASP A 245 8.17 15.92 15.32
N ASN A 246 7.70 16.12 14.08
CA ASN A 246 7.14 15.05 13.23
C ASN A 246 8.19 14.20 12.52
N PHE A 247 9.46 14.57 12.64
CA PHE A 247 10.55 13.99 11.87
C PHE A 247 11.30 12.91 12.66
N VAL A 248 11.34 11.71 12.10
CA VAL A 248 12.02 10.56 12.69
C VAL A 248 13.16 10.12 11.79
N VAL A 249 14.34 9.91 12.37
CA VAL A 249 15.50 9.34 11.70
C VAL A 249 15.31 7.83 11.59
N LEU A 250 15.37 7.29 10.38
CA LEU A 250 15.23 5.85 10.10
C LEU A 250 16.55 5.18 9.71
N GLY A 251 17.57 5.98 9.40
CA GLY A 251 18.86 5.44 8.94
C GLY A 251 19.93 6.49 8.75
N THR A 252 21.15 6.02 8.52
CA THR A 252 22.30 6.81 8.08
C THR A 252 22.50 6.63 6.58
N VAL A 253 22.88 7.70 5.89
CA VAL A 253 23.18 7.67 4.46
C VAL A 253 24.68 7.55 4.27
N ASP A 254 25.12 6.49 3.62
CA ASP A 254 26.51 6.31 3.19
C ASP A 254 26.59 6.31 1.65
N GLY A 255 27.16 7.36 1.08
CA GLY A 255 27.17 7.61 -0.35
C GLY A 255 25.76 7.68 -0.96
N ARG A 256 25.36 6.62 -1.68
CA ARG A 256 24.01 6.46 -2.26
C ARG A 256 23.14 5.47 -1.47
N ARG A 257 23.65 4.81 -0.43
CA ARG A 257 22.96 3.76 0.33
C ARG A 257 22.38 4.31 1.62
N VAL A 258 21.42 3.56 2.15
CA VAL A 258 20.77 3.87 3.42
C VAL A 258 20.89 2.67 4.34
N GLU A 259 21.56 2.86 5.47
CA GLU A 259 21.69 1.86 6.51
C GLU A 259 20.62 2.08 7.58
N PRO A 260 19.74 1.09 7.85
CA PRO A 260 18.70 1.23 8.85
C PRO A 260 19.30 1.39 10.25
N THR A 261 18.84 2.40 11.00
CA THR A 261 19.24 2.63 12.40
C THR A 261 18.02 2.61 13.33
N PRO A 262 18.21 2.39 14.64
CA PRO A 262 17.12 2.56 15.61
C PRO A 262 16.48 3.94 15.48
N GLU A 263 15.14 3.98 15.57
CA GLU A 263 14.38 5.21 15.44
C GLU A 263 14.79 6.22 16.51
N ARG A 264 15.03 7.46 16.09
CA ARG A 264 15.33 8.57 16.99
C ARG A 264 14.72 9.87 16.47
N PRO A 265 14.35 10.81 17.36
CA PRO A 265 13.87 12.12 16.95
C PRO A 265 14.94 12.88 16.16
N CYS A 266 14.51 13.62 15.14
CA CYS A 266 15.41 14.46 14.37
C CYS A 266 15.71 15.77 15.12
N LEU A 267 16.98 15.99 15.46
CA LEU A 267 17.45 17.24 16.10
C LEU A 267 18.19 18.16 15.11
N GLY A 268 18.42 17.70 13.88
CA GLY A 268 19.18 18.43 12.85
C GLY A 268 18.32 19.31 11.96
N ILE A 269 18.98 20.18 11.18
CA ILE A 269 18.33 20.96 10.12
C ILE A 269 17.93 20.00 9.00
N VAL A 270 16.65 20.05 8.65
CA VAL A 270 16.06 19.20 7.63
C VAL A 270 16.15 19.87 6.26
N GLY A 271 16.48 19.09 5.23
CA GLY A 271 16.54 19.47 3.83
C GLY A 271 16.06 18.35 2.91
N LEU A 272 16.14 18.59 1.61
CA LEU A 272 15.78 17.61 0.59
C LEU A 272 17.02 16.88 0.10
N PHE A 273 16.85 15.64 -0.36
CA PHE A 273 17.90 14.97 -1.11
C PHE A 273 17.98 15.54 -2.52
N ASP A 274 19.21 15.76 -2.99
CA ASP A 274 19.56 16.21 -4.34
C ASP A 274 20.12 15.06 -5.21
N ARG A 275 20.40 13.90 -4.60
CA ARG A 275 20.97 12.70 -5.24
C ARG A 275 20.09 11.47 -5.11
N GLU A 276 20.37 10.49 -5.97
CA GLU A 276 19.66 9.22 -5.99
C GLU A 276 20.11 8.33 -4.82
N LEU A 277 19.15 7.68 -4.17
CA LEU A 277 19.41 6.77 -3.05
C LEU A 277 18.88 5.37 -3.33
N GLY A 278 19.61 4.34 -2.94
CA GLY A 278 19.29 2.94 -3.15
C GLY A 278 20.54 2.07 -3.20
N GLY A 279 20.48 0.99 -3.97
CA GLY A 279 21.52 -0.05 -4.01
C GLY A 279 21.14 -1.28 -3.19
N ASP A 280 21.94 -2.34 -3.32
CA ASP A 280 21.70 -3.60 -2.61
C ASP A 280 22.22 -3.54 -1.17
N VAL A 281 21.41 -4.03 -0.22
CA VAL A 281 21.72 -4.02 1.24
C VAL A 281 22.90 -4.94 1.58
N ASN A 282 23.14 -5.96 0.75
CA ASN A 282 24.17 -6.99 0.99
C ASN A 282 25.47 -6.79 0.22
N SER A 283 25.69 -5.63 -0.39
CA SER A 283 26.90 -5.39 -1.18
C SER A 283 27.96 -4.64 -0.40
N ASP A 284 28.21 -5.11 0.82
CA ASP A 284 29.51 -4.95 1.48
C ASP A 284 30.37 -6.18 1.15
N GLY A 285 31.26 -5.98 0.19
CA GLY A 285 32.48 -6.77 0.00
C GLY A 285 32.33 -8.24 -0.38
N MET A 286 32.15 -8.53 -1.67
CA MET A 286 33.14 -9.27 -2.48
C MET A 286 32.81 -9.20 -3.97
#